data_AF-A0AAP7CCB0-F1
#
_entry.id   AF-A0AAP7CCB0-F1
#
_cell.length_a   1.000
_cell.length_b   1.000
_cell.length_c   1.000
_cell.angle_alpha   90.00
_cell.angle_beta   90.00
_cell.angle_gamma   90.00
#
_symmetry.space_group_name_H-M   'P 1'
#
loop_
_entity.id
_entity.type
_entity.pdbx_description
1 polymer ?
#
loop_
_entity_poly.entity_id
_entity_poly.type
_entity_poly.pdbx_seq_one_letter_code
_entity_poly.pdbx_strand_id
1 'polypeptide(L)' 'MPRKYSDQFRQQCIDEVLMFGKTRGAVAQEYGVSSSSLGRWVAKAEGTLGTGSGSHMRAADAASQ' A
#
# COMPACT_ATOMS: atom_id res chain seq x y z
N MET A 1 -17.96 12.11 -3.34
CA MET A 1 -16.98 11.18 -3.95
C MET A 1 -16.00 10.70 -2.90
N PRO A 2 -15.60 9.42 -2.84
CA PRO A 2 -14.51 9.02 -1.97
C PRO A 2 -13.24 9.74 -2.45
N ARG A 3 -12.67 10.60 -1.61
CA ARG A 3 -11.39 11.29 -1.86
C ARG A 3 -10.31 10.23 -1.81
N LYS A 4 -10.04 9.58 -2.95
CA LYS A 4 -8.99 8.58 -3.06
C LYS A 4 -7.64 9.30 -3.04
N TYR A 5 -6.73 8.85 -2.18
CA TYR A 5 -5.32 9.27 -2.23
C TYR A 5 -4.75 8.95 -3.61
N SER A 6 -3.99 9.88 -4.20
CA SER A 6 -3.27 9.61 -5.44
C SER A 6 -2.16 8.59 -5.23
N ASP A 7 -1.83 7.81 -6.25
CA ASP A 7 -0.79 6.78 -6.13
C ASP A 7 0.60 7.39 -5.85
N GLN A 8 0.88 8.60 -6.38
CA GLN A 8 2.09 9.36 -6.04
C GLN A 8 2.16 9.70 -4.54
N PHE A 9 1.06 10.18 -3.95
CA PHE A 9 1.01 10.51 -2.53
C PHE A 9 1.23 9.27 -1.65
N ARG A 10 0.70 8.12 -2.07
CA ARG A 10 0.93 6.85 -1.35
C ARG A 10 2.39 6.43 -1.40
N GLN A 11 3.03 6.51 -2.58
CA GLN A 11 4.45 6.18 -2.73
C GLN A 11 5.33 7.09 -1.85
N GLN A 12 5.08 8.39 -1.85
CA GLN A 12 5.80 9.33 -0.99
C GLN A 12 5.73 8.94 0.49
N CYS A 13 4.54 8.57 1.00
CA CYS A 13 4.41 8.14 2.39
C CYS A 13 5.14 6.82 2.68
N ILE A 14 5.23 5.92 1.69
CA ILE A 14 5.94 4.65 1.81
C ILE A 14 7.46 4.89 1.84
N ASP A 15 7.97 5.74 0.94
CA ASP A 15 9.40 6.08 0.87
C ASP A 15 9.86 6.76 2.17
N GLU A 16 9.07 7.66 2.74
CA GLU A 16 9.33 8.26 4.06
C GLU A 16 9.53 7.21 5.17
N VAL A 17 8.76 6.12 5.12
CA VAL A 17 8.89 5.04 6.11
C VAL A 17 10.06 4.12 5.77
N LEU A 18 10.22 3.70 4.51
CA LEU A 18 11.19 2.69 4.10
C LEU A 18 12.58 3.24 3.82
N MET A 19 12.68 4.37 3.13
CA MET A 19 13.95 4.98 2.70
C MET A 19 14.51 5.90 3.79
N PHE A 20 13.66 6.70 4.44
CA PHE A 20 14.07 7.63 5.50
C PHE A 20 13.98 7.02 6.91
N GLY A 21 13.41 5.81 7.04
CA GLY A 21 13.30 5.11 8.32
C GLY A 21 12.36 5.79 9.33
N LYS A 22 11.48 6.69 8.89
CA LYS A 22 10.50 7.32 9.79
C LYS A 22 9.50 6.29 10.29
N THR A 23 9.02 6.49 11.51
CA THR A 23 7.96 5.64 12.05
C THR A 23 6.64 5.88 11.32
N ARG A 24 5.89 4.81 11.05
CA ARG A 24 4.57 4.86 10.40
C ARG A 24 3.62 5.84 11.10
N GLY A 25 3.70 5.94 12.43
CA GLY A 25 2.87 6.86 13.22
C GLY A 25 3.21 8.34 13.00
N ALA A 26 4.49 8.67 12.86
CA ALA A 26 4.92 10.05 12.58
C ALA A 26 4.46 10.48 11.18
N VAL A 27 4.70 9.66 10.16
CA VAL A 27 4.28 9.93 8.78
C VAL A 27 2.75 10.01 8.68
N ALA A 28 2.02 9.14 9.38
CA ALA A 28 0.56 9.19 9.44
C ALA A 28 0.03 10.53 9.99
N GLN A 29 0.63 11.05 11.07
CA GLN A 29 0.25 12.36 11.61
C GLN A 29 0.66 13.51 10.70
N GLU A 30 1.89 13.49 10.19
CA GLU A 30 2.45 14.54 9.33
C GLU A 30 1.63 14.74 8.05
N TYR A 31 1.25 13.64 7.40
CA TYR A 31 0.55 13.64 6.12
C TYR A 31 -0.98 13.50 6.27
N GLY A 32 -1.51 13.42 7.49
CA GLY A 32 -2.95 13.28 7.75
C GLY A 32 -3.56 11.98 7.21
N VAL A 33 -2.79 10.89 7.27
CA VAL A 33 -3.20 9.57 6.77
C VAL A 33 -3.44 8.65 7.96
N SER A 34 -4.42 7.74 7.85
CA SER A 34 -4.59 6.72 8.89
C SER A 34 -3.39 5.77 8.94
N SER A 35 -2.85 5.55 10.14
CA SER A 35 -1.76 4.59 10.38
C SER A 35 -2.07 3.19 9.85
N SER A 36 -3.34 2.77 9.88
CA SER A 36 -3.79 1.49 9.34
C SER A 36 -3.69 1.43 7.81
N SER A 37 -4.01 2.53 7.13
CA SER A 37 -3.89 2.63 5.66
C SER A 37 -2.42 2.63 5.25
N LEU A 38 -1.60 3.43 5.93
CA LEU A 38 -0.17 3.49 5.67
C LEU A 38 0.52 2.15 5.94
N GLY A 39 0.16 1.47 7.03
CA GLY A 39 0.66 0.12 7.34
C GLY A 39 0.37 -0.90 6.23
N ARG A 40 -0.83 -0.86 5.63
CA ARG A 40 -1.16 -1.73 4.48
C ARG A 40 -0.35 -1.39 3.23
N TRP A 41 -0.09 -0.11 2.98
CA TRP A 41 0.70 0.32 1.83
C TRP A 41 2.17 -0.10 1.97
N VAL A 42 2.74 0.13 3.14
CA VAL A 42 4.11 -0.27 3.49
C VAL A 42 4.25 -1.79 3.44
N ALA A 43 3.32 -2.54 4.03
CA ALA A 43 3.33 -4.01 3.96
C ALA A 43 3.18 -4.54 2.53
N LYS A 44 2.41 -3.87 1.66
CA LYS A 44 2.33 -4.22 0.23
C LYS A 44 3.63 -3.90 -0.51
N ALA A 45 4.33 -2.83 -0.14
CA ALA A 45 5.62 -2.44 -0.72
C ALA A 45 6.76 -3.37 -0.25
N GLU A 46 6.84 -3.69 1.05
CA GLU A 46 7.79 -4.67 1.60
C GLU A 46 7.47 -6.09 1.11
N GLY A 47 6.19 -6.46 1.06
CA GLY A 47 5.73 -7.75 0.56
C GLY A 47 5.90 -7.92 -0.96
N THR A 48 6.00 -6.84 -1.76
CA THR A 48 6.37 -6.98 -3.17
C THR A 48 7.89 -7.08 -3.36
N LEU A 49 8.68 -6.69 -2.37
CA LEU A 49 10.13 -6.91 -2.32
C LEU A 49 10.48 -8.36 -1.97
N GLY A 50 9.54 -9.12 -1.39
CA GLY A 50 9.70 -10.53 -1.05
C GLY A 50 8.51 -11.38 -1.51
N THR A 51 8.71 -12.17 -2.57
CA THR A 51 7.73 -13.09 -3.19
C THR A 51 6.66 -12.38 -4.03
N GLY A 52 6.56 -12.77 -5.30
CA GLY A 52 5.67 -12.17 -6.28
C GLY A 52 4.24 -12.00 -5.78
N SER A 53 3.72 -10.78 -5.87
CA SER A 53 2.28 -10.50 -5.80
C SER A 53 1.86 -9.90 -7.13
N GLY A 54 0.95 -10.49 -7.88
CA GLY A 54 -0.14 -11.33 -7.39
C GLY A 54 -1.39 -10.83 -8.07
N SER A 55 -1.71 -11.51 -9.16
CA SER A 55 -2.95 -11.52 -9.91
C SER A 55 -4.16 -11.08 -9.08
N HIS A 56 -4.66 -9.88 -9.37
CA HIS A 56 -6.05 -9.51 -9.12
C HIS A 56 -6.85 -9.45 -10.43
N MET A 57 -6.54 -10.36 -11.37
CA MET A 57 -7.49 -10.73 -12.42
C MET A 57 -8.18 -12.02 -11.99
N ARG A 58 -9.50 -11.92 -11.89
CA ARG A 58 -10.43 -12.90 -11.35
C ARG A 58 -10.29 -14.25 -12.07
N ALA A 59 -10.10 -15.34 -11.31
CA ALA A 59 -10.64 -16.63 -11.72
C ALA A 59 -12.16 -16.56 -11.55
N ALA A 60 -12.82 -15.89 -12.49
CA ALA A 60 -14.24 -16.10 -12.69
C ALA A 60 -14.36 -17.45 -13.41
N ASP A 61 -14.93 -18.41 -12.70
CA ASP A 61 -15.74 -19.52 -13.21
C ASP A 61 -15.77 -19.67 -14.74
N ALA A 62 -15.04 -20.66 -15.26
CA ALA A 62 -15.27 -21.21 -16.58
C ALA A 62 -15.24 -22.73 -16.47
N ALA A 63 -16.37 -23.23 -15.97
CA ALA A 63 -17.02 -24.49 -16.32
C ALA A 63 -16.11 -25.67 -16.71
N SER A 64 -16.14 -26.68 -15.84
CA SER A 64 -16.02 -28.07 -16.27
C SER A 64 -16.99 -28.36 -17.41
N GLN A 65 -16.47 -28.84 -18.54
CA GLN A 65 -17.08 -29.90 -19.34
C GLN A 65 -16.09 -30.48 -20.35
#